data_AF-A0A844Z4I4-F1
#
_entry.id   AF-A0A844Z4I4-F1
#
_cell.length_a   1.000
_cell.length_b   1.000
_cell.length_c   1.000
_cell.angle_alpha   90.00
_cell.angle_beta   90.00
_cell.angle_gamma   90.00
#
_symmetry.space_group_name_H-M   'P 1'
#
loop_
_entity.id
_entity.type
_entity.pdbx_description
1 polymer ?
#
loop_
_entity_poly.entity_id
_entity_poly.type
_entity_poly.pdbx_seq_one_letter_code
_entity_poly.pdbx_strand_id
1 'polypeptide(L)'
;MANIALVRAACLDGIAHGFLGRQGGVSTGVIAGLNVGFGAEDDDAAVAENRMRAADAVLADAQLVSLYQVHSPRAVIVEEPWALDDRPKADALVTKTPGLLLGIVTADCAPVLFADREAGIVGAAHAGWRGAHRGVIEATVEAMTRLGAVAGRICAAIGPCIAQASYEVDDGFRSQFATEDEQFFEAGKAGHHQFDLEAYVAARLAEAGLGTIEPLGLDTYSNAASYYSYRRATHHGEPNYGRQFSLIGLPA
;
A
#
# COMPACT_ATOMS: atom_id res chain seq x y z
N MET A 1 -5.34 3.98 -25.64
CA MET A 1 -5.41 4.14 -24.17
C MET A 1 -4.02 4.50 -23.68
N ALA A 2 -3.89 5.44 -22.74
CA ALA A 2 -2.57 5.75 -22.17
C ALA A 2 -2.03 4.52 -21.44
N ASN A 3 -0.75 4.21 -21.61
CA ASN A 3 -0.14 3.03 -21.01
C ASN A 3 -0.04 3.23 -19.49
N ILE A 4 -0.61 2.34 -18.68
CA ILE A 4 -0.48 2.36 -17.23
C ILE A 4 0.88 1.79 -16.86
N ALA A 5 1.68 2.59 -16.15
CA ALA A 5 2.95 2.13 -15.61
C ALA A 5 2.70 1.20 -14.42
N LEU A 6 3.06 -0.07 -14.58
CA LEU A 6 2.86 -1.11 -13.58
C LEU A 6 4.21 -1.61 -13.07
N VAL A 7 4.48 -1.42 -11.78
CA VAL A 7 5.65 -2.02 -11.12
C VAL A 7 5.25 -3.37 -10.53
N ARG A 8 6.09 -4.39 -10.73
CA ARG A 8 5.91 -5.74 -10.21
C ARG A 8 7.10 -6.15 -9.36
N ALA A 9 6.85 -7.00 -8.37
CA ALA A 9 7.85 -7.57 -7.48
C ALA A 9 8.15 -9.00 -7.89
N ALA A 10 9.43 -9.36 -7.95
CA ALA A 10 9.87 -10.69 -8.38
C ALA A 10 9.37 -11.79 -7.43
N CYS A 11 9.30 -11.52 -6.13
CA CYS A 11 8.84 -12.45 -5.10
C CYS A 11 7.35 -12.81 -5.25
N LEU A 12 6.59 -12.05 -6.05
CA LEU A 12 5.17 -12.25 -6.38
C LEU A 12 4.93 -12.70 -7.83
N ASP A 13 5.97 -13.11 -8.56
CA ASP A 13 5.84 -13.69 -9.91
C ASP A 13 4.79 -14.81 -9.98
N GLY A 14 3.97 -14.79 -11.02
CA GLY A 14 2.85 -15.74 -11.20
C GLY A 14 1.57 -15.38 -10.41
N ILE A 15 1.59 -14.35 -9.55
CA ILE A 15 0.38 -13.78 -8.95
C ILE A 15 0.00 -12.50 -9.70
N ALA A 16 -1.30 -12.30 -9.95
CA ALA A 16 -1.79 -11.06 -10.54
C ALA A 16 -1.66 -9.93 -9.52
N HIS A 17 -0.67 -9.05 -9.71
CA HIS A 17 -0.39 -7.97 -8.79
C HIS A 17 0.23 -6.77 -9.50
N GLY A 18 0.27 -5.63 -8.81
CA GLY A 18 1.21 -4.57 -9.12
C GLY A 18 0.99 -3.30 -8.32
N PHE A 19 2.01 -2.45 -8.38
CA PHE A 19 2.05 -1.14 -7.74
C PHE A 19 1.96 -0.09 -8.85
N LEU A 20 0.86 0.66 -8.84
CA LEU A 20 0.55 1.64 -9.87
C LEU A 20 0.93 3.03 -9.37
N GLY A 21 1.58 3.80 -10.23
CA GLY A 21 1.90 5.20 -10.00
C GLY A 21 0.80 6.14 -10.50
N ARG A 22 1.17 7.39 -10.77
CA ARG A 22 0.25 8.45 -11.20
C ARG A 22 -0.08 8.45 -12.69
N GLN A 23 0.54 7.61 -13.51
CA GLN A 23 0.43 7.69 -14.98
C GLN A 23 -0.73 6.86 -15.53
N GLY A 24 -1.37 7.32 -16.61
CA GLY A 24 -2.38 6.56 -17.36
C GLY A 24 -3.85 6.84 -17.04
N GLY A 25 -4.12 7.72 -16.07
CA GLY A 25 -5.49 8.11 -15.70
C GLY A 25 -6.05 9.33 -16.41
N VAL A 26 -7.22 9.78 -15.95
CA VAL A 26 -8.03 10.87 -16.54
C VAL A 26 -8.20 12.09 -15.63
N SER A 27 -7.76 12.02 -14.37
CA SER A 27 -7.83 13.16 -13.45
C SER A 27 -6.96 14.30 -13.98
N THR A 28 -7.30 15.54 -13.60
CA THR A 28 -6.65 16.77 -14.08
C THR A 28 -6.13 17.63 -12.93
N GLY A 29 -5.47 18.75 -13.25
CA GLY A 29 -4.97 19.69 -12.24
C GLY A 29 -3.84 19.13 -11.37
N VAL A 30 -3.84 19.46 -10.08
CA VAL A 30 -2.79 19.06 -9.12
C VAL A 30 -2.71 17.54 -8.93
N ILE A 31 -3.83 16.85 -9.13
CA ILE A 31 -3.97 15.40 -9.06
C ILE A 31 -4.00 14.74 -10.45
N ALA A 32 -3.43 15.40 -11.46
CA ALA A 32 -3.47 14.92 -12.83
C ALA A 32 -2.86 13.52 -12.98
N GLY A 33 -3.59 12.65 -13.68
CA GLY A 33 -3.23 11.26 -13.97
C GLY A 33 -4.18 10.25 -13.32
N LEU A 34 -3.61 9.16 -12.79
CA LEU A 34 -4.31 7.99 -12.24
C LEU A 34 -4.59 8.15 -10.74
N ASN A 35 -5.35 9.19 -10.37
CA ASN A 35 -5.83 9.33 -9.00
C ASN A 35 -6.94 8.30 -8.70
N VAL A 36 -6.73 7.45 -7.69
CA VAL A 36 -7.71 6.43 -7.27
C VAL A 36 -8.38 6.74 -5.93
N GLY A 37 -7.99 7.86 -5.31
CA GLY A 37 -8.52 8.30 -4.03
C GLY A 37 -9.74 9.21 -4.22
N PHE A 38 -10.88 8.80 -3.66
CA PHE A 38 -12.05 9.68 -3.54
C PHE A 38 -11.73 10.88 -2.64
N GLY A 39 -12.28 12.05 -2.99
CA GLY A 39 -11.97 13.35 -2.39
C GLY A 39 -10.93 14.13 -3.21
N ALA A 40 -10.18 15.00 -2.55
CA ALA A 40 -9.14 15.84 -3.17
C ALA A 40 -9.64 16.79 -4.28
N GLU A 41 -10.93 17.15 -4.25
CA GLU A 41 -11.63 17.96 -5.27
C GLU A 41 -11.60 17.34 -6.68
N ASP A 42 -11.42 16.02 -6.77
CA ASP A 42 -11.56 15.29 -8.04
C ASP A 42 -13.04 15.06 -8.39
N ASP A 43 -13.29 14.76 -9.67
CA ASP A 43 -14.57 14.23 -10.14
C ASP A 43 -14.67 12.74 -9.79
N ASP A 44 -15.73 12.35 -9.07
CA ASP A 44 -15.98 10.95 -8.71
C ASP A 44 -16.05 10.03 -9.94
N ALA A 45 -16.52 10.54 -11.10
CA ALA A 45 -16.51 9.79 -12.35
C ALA A 45 -15.07 9.55 -12.88
N ALA A 46 -14.18 10.53 -12.72
CA ALA A 46 -12.76 10.39 -13.07
C ALA A 46 -12.06 9.38 -12.15
N VAL A 47 -12.34 9.42 -10.85
CA VAL A 47 -11.81 8.45 -9.89
C VAL A 47 -12.32 7.04 -10.18
N ALA A 48 -13.61 6.87 -10.51
CA ALA A 48 -14.18 5.58 -10.89
C ALA A 48 -13.52 5.00 -12.15
N GLU A 49 -13.35 5.82 -13.20
CA GLU A 49 -12.64 5.44 -14.42
C GLU A 49 -11.19 5.02 -14.14
N ASN A 50 -10.46 5.80 -13.33
CA ASN A 50 -9.09 5.47 -12.96
C ASN A 50 -8.99 4.14 -12.21
N ARG A 51 -9.93 3.86 -11.31
CA ARG A 51 -9.98 2.60 -10.56
C ARG A 51 -10.27 1.40 -11.45
N MET A 52 -11.16 1.56 -12.43
CA MET A 52 -11.44 0.53 -13.45
C MET A 52 -10.18 0.25 -14.28
N ARG A 53 -9.53 1.29 -14.84
CA ARG A 53 -8.29 1.12 -15.61
C ARG A 53 -7.17 0.46 -14.80
N ALA A 54 -7.02 0.86 -13.53
CA ALA A 54 -6.05 0.27 -12.63
C ALA A 54 -6.31 -1.22 -12.40
N ALA A 55 -7.57 -1.60 -12.18
CA ALA A 55 -7.97 -2.99 -12.02
C ALA A 55 -7.69 -3.81 -13.29
N ASP A 56 -8.14 -3.31 -14.45
CA ASP A 56 -7.96 -3.98 -15.75
C ASP A 56 -6.48 -4.19 -16.12
N ALA A 57 -5.61 -3.25 -15.74
CA ALA A 57 -4.18 -3.36 -15.97
C ALA A 57 -3.50 -4.47 -15.15
N VAL A 58 -4.11 -4.91 -14.04
CA VAL A 58 -3.56 -5.93 -13.14
C VAL A 58 -4.23 -7.28 -13.34
N LEU A 59 -5.56 -7.29 -13.36
CA LEU A 59 -6.38 -8.48 -13.53
C LEU A 59 -7.72 -8.07 -14.13
N ALA A 60 -7.85 -8.19 -15.45
CA ALA A 60 -9.09 -7.93 -16.17
C ALA A 60 -10.24 -8.81 -15.64
N ASP A 61 -11.45 -8.26 -15.68
CA ASP A 61 -12.71 -8.89 -15.23
C ASP A 61 -12.81 -9.21 -13.73
N ALA A 62 -11.79 -8.87 -12.93
CA ALA A 62 -11.84 -9.06 -11.49
C ALA A 62 -12.69 -8.01 -10.77
N GLN A 63 -13.32 -8.41 -9.67
CA GLN A 63 -14.07 -7.52 -8.81
C GLN A 63 -13.12 -6.81 -7.82
N LEU A 64 -12.95 -5.51 -8.02
CA LEU A 64 -12.11 -4.67 -7.17
C LEU A 64 -12.73 -4.49 -5.78
N VAL A 65 -11.98 -4.83 -4.74
CA VAL A 65 -12.35 -4.66 -3.32
C VAL A 65 -11.32 -3.77 -2.63
N SER A 66 -11.79 -2.75 -1.91
CA SER A 66 -10.91 -1.81 -1.18
C SER A 66 -11.55 -1.36 0.13
N LEU A 67 -10.77 -0.73 1.01
CA LEU A 67 -11.20 -0.34 2.34
C LEU A 67 -11.51 1.15 2.48
N TYR A 68 -12.13 1.50 3.60
CA TYR A 68 -12.04 2.83 4.18
C TYR A 68 -10.84 2.83 5.15
N GLN A 69 -9.66 3.19 4.64
CA GLN A 69 -8.39 3.17 5.38
C GLN A 69 -8.36 4.23 6.49
N VAL A 70 -7.97 3.82 7.71
CA VAL A 70 -8.02 4.66 8.93
C VAL A 70 -6.74 4.58 9.77
N HIS A 71 -5.66 4.02 9.22
CA HIS A 71 -4.39 3.77 9.93
C HIS A 71 -4.57 2.91 11.19
N SER A 72 -5.45 1.92 11.11
CA SER A 72 -5.70 0.88 12.12
C SER A 72 -4.82 -0.35 11.92
N PRO A 73 -4.70 -1.22 12.93
CA PRO A 73 -4.07 -2.53 12.78
C PRO A 73 -5.08 -3.61 12.37
N ARG A 74 -6.16 -3.28 11.66
CA ARG A 74 -7.24 -4.24 11.37
C ARG A 74 -7.08 -4.85 9.98
N ALA A 75 -7.12 -6.18 9.92
CA ALA A 75 -7.23 -6.95 8.68
C ALA A 75 -8.64 -7.57 8.53
N VAL A 76 -9.18 -7.55 7.33
CA VAL A 76 -10.48 -8.12 6.97
C VAL A 76 -10.29 -9.27 5.99
N ILE A 77 -10.91 -10.42 6.29
CA ILE A 77 -11.02 -11.53 5.34
C ILE A 77 -12.18 -11.20 4.39
N VAL A 78 -11.92 -11.25 3.09
CA VAL A 78 -12.86 -10.93 2.02
C VAL A 78 -13.29 -12.20 1.33
N GLU A 79 -14.59 -12.48 1.36
CA GLU A 79 -15.20 -13.59 0.63
C GLU A 79 -16.06 -13.10 -0.55
N GLU A 80 -16.62 -11.89 -0.44
CA GLU A 80 -17.46 -11.23 -1.44
C GLU A 80 -17.08 -9.74 -1.52
N PRO A 81 -17.29 -9.07 -2.68
CA PRO A 81 -17.10 -7.63 -2.78
C PRO A 81 -18.18 -6.88 -2.00
N TRP A 82 -17.90 -5.63 -1.67
CA TRP A 82 -18.86 -4.69 -1.10
C TRP A 82 -18.95 -3.42 -1.94
N ALA A 83 -20.08 -2.73 -1.85
CA ALA A 83 -20.25 -1.42 -2.45
C ALA A 83 -19.27 -0.40 -1.84
N LEU A 84 -18.99 0.66 -2.59
CA LEU A 84 -18.02 1.69 -2.17
C LEU A 84 -18.40 2.36 -0.84
N ASP A 85 -19.69 2.53 -0.56
CA ASP A 85 -20.17 3.19 0.67
C ASP A 85 -20.20 2.24 1.87
N ASP A 86 -20.18 0.93 1.63
CA ASP A 86 -20.22 -0.12 2.65
C ASP A 86 -18.82 -0.61 3.05
N ARG A 87 -17.76 0.08 2.58
CA ARG A 87 -16.37 -0.31 2.86
C ARG A 87 -16.11 -0.36 4.37
N PRO A 88 -15.60 -1.49 4.90
CA PRO A 88 -15.26 -1.57 6.30
C PRO A 88 -14.06 -0.65 6.64
N LYS A 89 -14.08 -0.12 7.86
CA LYS A 89 -12.95 0.63 8.42
C LYS A 89 -11.85 -0.34 8.86
N ALA A 90 -10.82 -0.47 8.04
CA ALA A 90 -9.67 -1.32 8.27
C ALA A 90 -8.52 -0.86 7.37
N ASP A 91 -7.35 -1.50 7.49
CA ASP A 91 -6.17 -1.14 6.71
C ASP A 91 -5.50 -2.35 6.04
N ALA A 92 -6.06 -3.55 6.19
CA ALA A 92 -5.62 -4.72 5.44
C ALA A 92 -6.78 -5.60 4.99
N LEU A 93 -6.57 -6.26 3.85
CA LEU A 93 -7.48 -7.20 3.20
C LEU A 93 -6.75 -8.52 2.97
N VAL A 94 -7.47 -9.63 3.13
CA VAL A 94 -6.97 -10.96 2.79
C VAL A 94 -8.08 -11.74 2.10
N THR A 95 -7.76 -12.51 1.07
CA THR A 95 -8.73 -13.41 0.42
C THR A 95 -8.09 -14.70 -0.05
N LYS A 96 -8.93 -15.72 -0.17
CA LYS A 96 -8.67 -16.95 -0.92
C LYS A 96 -9.66 -17.15 -2.08
N THR A 97 -10.52 -16.15 -2.33
CA THR A 97 -11.59 -16.23 -3.32
C THR A 97 -11.06 -15.79 -4.69
N PRO A 98 -11.07 -16.68 -5.69
CA PRO A 98 -10.78 -16.33 -7.08
C PRO A 98 -11.68 -15.21 -7.62
N GLY A 99 -11.15 -14.38 -8.51
CA GLY A 99 -11.89 -13.28 -9.15
C GLY A 99 -11.99 -12.01 -8.30
N LEU A 100 -11.49 -11.99 -7.06
CA LEU A 100 -11.38 -10.77 -6.26
C LEU A 100 -10.00 -10.11 -6.43
N LEU A 101 -10.00 -8.79 -6.59
CA LEU A 101 -8.81 -7.95 -6.67
C LEU A 101 -8.75 -7.02 -5.45
N LEU A 102 -7.85 -7.28 -4.52
CA LEU A 102 -7.67 -6.50 -3.30
C LEU A 102 -6.86 -5.23 -3.60
N GLY A 103 -7.33 -4.10 -3.09
CA GLY A 103 -6.69 -2.81 -3.35
C GLY A 103 -6.45 -1.94 -2.12
N ILE A 104 -5.21 -1.43 -2.03
CA ILE A 104 -4.75 -0.47 -1.00
C ILE A 104 -4.32 0.83 -1.66
N VAL A 105 -4.87 1.94 -1.17
CA VAL A 105 -4.59 3.28 -1.68
C VAL A 105 -3.52 3.96 -0.82
N THR A 106 -2.49 4.55 -1.43
CA THR A 106 -1.43 5.26 -0.68
C THR A 106 -1.00 6.57 -1.33
N ALA A 107 -0.34 7.40 -0.54
CA ALA A 107 0.57 8.44 -0.97
C ALA A 107 1.56 8.59 0.20
N ASP A 108 2.82 8.19 0.01
CA ASP A 108 3.87 8.02 1.03
C ASP A 108 3.79 6.80 1.96
N CYS A 109 2.60 6.44 2.47
CA CYS A 109 2.49 5.24 3.33
C CYS A 109 2.83 3.96 2.54
N ALA A 110 3.42 2.96 3.21
CA ALA A 110 3.88 1.74 2.56
C ALA A 110 2.70 0.78 2.24
N PRO A 111 2.44 0.47 0.96
CA PRO A 111 1.57 -0.64 0.61
C PRO A 111 2.37 -1.95 0.64
N VAL A 112 1.82 -3.00 1.26
CA VAL A 112 2.44 -4.33 1.28
C VAL A 112 1.49 -5.31 0.61
N LEU A 113 1.98 -6.07 -0.36
CA LEU A 113 1.23 -7.14 -1.03
C LEU A 113 1.80 -8.50 -0.60
N PHE A 114 0.93 -9.46 -0.29
CA PHE A 114 1.27 -10.74 0.30
C PHE A 114 0.71 -11.89 -0.54
N ALA A 115 1.45 -13.00 -0.64
CA ALA A 115 0.93 -14.23 -1.25
C ALA A 115 1.51 -15.49 -0.60
N ASP A 116 0.65 -16.45 -0.24
CA ASP A 116 1.01 -17.86 -0.15
C ASP A 116 0.46 -18.55 -1.41
N ARG A 117 1.34 -18.81 -2.38
CA ARG A 117 0.98 -19.41 -3.67
C ARG A 117 0.44 -20.82 -3.53
N GLU A 118 0.96 -21.58 -2.58
CA GLU A 118 0.58 -22.98 -2.40
C GLU A 118 -0.82 -23.08 -1.77
N ALA A 119 -1.11 -22.18 -0.81
CA ALA A 119 -2.43 -22.11 -0.19
C ALA A 119 -3.47 -21.37 -1.04
N GLY A 120 -3.06 -20.67 -2.10
CA GLY A 120 -3.95 -19.85 -2.93
C GLY A 120 -4.55 -18.68 -2.14
N ILE A 121 -3.73 -17.98 -1.35
CA ILE A 121 -4.16 -16.89 -0.47
C ILE A 121 -3.33 -15.64 -0.79
N VAL A 122 -4.01 -14.52 -0.96
CA VAL A 122 -3.37 -13.20 -1.17
C VAL A 122 -3.86 -12.19 -0.14
N GLY A 123 -3.03 -11.21 0.15
CA GLY A 123 -3.37 -10.11 1.04
C GLY A 123 -2.76 -8.79 0.60
N ALA A 124 -3.34 -7.68 1.05
CA ALA A 124 -2.83 -6.34 0.83
C ALA A 124 -3.01 -5.51 2.10
N ALA A 125 -1.96 -4.80 2.54
CA ALA A 125 -1.98 -3.97 3.73
C ALA A 125 -1.49 -2.55 3.46
N HIS A 126 -2.12 -1.59 4.15
CA HIS A 126 -1.69 -0.21 4.27
C HIS A 126 -0.87 -0.05 5.55
N ALA A 127 0.44 -0.08 5.41
CA ALA A 127 1.41 0.03 6.50
C ALA A 127 2.01 1.45 6.59
N GLY A 128 1.15 2.45 6.78
CA GLY A 128 1.63 3.75 7.29
C GLY A 128 2.20 3.58 8.70
N TRP A 129 3.02 4.53 9.18
CA TRP A 129 3.76 4.37 10.44
C TRP A 129 2.89 3.91 11.63
N ARG A 130 1.68 4.47 11.79
CA ARG A 130 0.74 4.07 12.85
C ARG A 130 0.24 2.64 12.69
N GLY A 131 -0.09 2.24 11.46
CA GLY A 131 -0.60 0.91 11.16
C GLY A 131 0.50 -0.14 11.37
N ALA A 132 1.70 0.12 10.84
CA ALA A 132 2.87 -0.73 11.02
C ALA A 132 3.21 -0.88 12.51
N HIS A 133 3.29 0.23 13.24
CA HIS A 133 3.60 0.22 14.68
C HIS A 133 2.52 -0.45 15.55
N ARG A 134 1.25 -0.37 15.15
CA ARG A 134 0.12 -0.97 15.90
C ARG A 134 -0.17 -2.43 15.54
N GLY A 135 0.51 -2.97 14.54
CA GLY A 135 0.43 -4.39 14.23
C GLY A 135 -0.40 -4.79 13.01
N VAL A 136 -0.52 -3.91 11.99
CA VAL A 136 -1.30 -4.24 10.77
C VAL A 136 -0.70 -5.42 9.99
N ILE A 137 0.62 -5.60 10.04
CA ILE A 137 1.33 -6.68 9.34
C ILE A 137 0.98 -8.02 9.97
N GLU A 138 1.07 -8.09 11.29
CA GLU A 138 0.74 -9.24 12.13
C GLU A 138 -0.72 -9.62 11.95
N ALA A 139 -1.63 -8.64 11.99
CA ALA A 139 -3.04 -8.88 11.74
C ALA A 139 -3.30 -9.46 10.33
N THR A 140 -2.53 -9.03 9.33
CA THR A 140 -2.64 -9.54 7.96
C THR A 140 -2.14 -10.98 7.87
N VAL A 141 -0.97 -11.28 8.45
CA VAL A 141 -0.39 -12.64 8.48
C VAL A 141 -1.28 -13.60 9.27
N GLU A 142 -1.85 -13.15 10.38
CA GLU A 142 -2.81 -13.93 11.16
C GLU A 142 -4.07 -14.23 10.33
N ALA A 143 -4.60 -13.23 9.61
CA ALA A 143 -5.75 -13.43 8.72
C ALA A 143 -5.45 -14.42 7.58
N MET A 144 -4.26 -14.35 6.97
CA MET A 144 -3.81 -15.34 5.97
C MET A 144 -3.69 -16.73 6.58
N THR A 145 -3.09 -16.85 7.77
CA THR A 145 -2.91 -18.13 8.46
C THR A 145 -4.26 -18.76 8.84
N ARG A 146 -5.24 -17.96 9.25
CA ARG A 146 -6.63 -18.43 9.50
C ARG A 146 -7.28 -19.01 8.24
N LEU A 147 -6.89 -18.57 7.05
CA LEU A 147 -7.36 -19.14 5.78
C LEU A 147 -6.56 -20.37 5.32
N GLY A 148 -5.47 -20.72 6.00
CA GLY A 148 -4.64 -21.87 5.70
C GLY A 148 -3.24 -21.54 5.14
N ALA A 149 -2.83 -20.28 5.11
CA ALA A 149 -1.47 -19.92 4.74
C ALA A 149 -0.47 -20.40 5.80
N VAL A 150 0.78 -20.62 5.39
CA VAL A 150 1.90 -20.87 6.29
C VAL A 150 2.82 -19.66 6.25
N ALA A 151 3.05 -19.01 7.40
CA ALA A 151 3.83 -17.76 7.48
C ALA A 151 5.17 -17.82 6.72
N GLY A 152 5.95 -18.88 6.92
CA GLY A 152 7.24 -19.08 6.23
C GLY A 152 7.16 -19.32 4.72
N ARG A 153 5.97 -19.53 4.15
CA ARG A 153 5.73 -19.61 2.69
C ARG A 153 5.20 -18.30 2.10
N ILE A 154 4.78 -17.36 2.95
CA ILE A 154 4.25 -16.08 2.49
C ILE A 154 5.42 -15.26 1.93
N CYS A 155 5.29 -14.86 0.66
CA CYS A 155 6.09 -13.81 0.06
C CYS A 155 5.39 -12.47 0.28
N ALA A 156 6.14 -11.43 0.65
CA ALA A 156 5.64 -10.06 0.72
C ALA A 156 6.51 -9.09 -0.08
N ALA A 157 5.87 -8.19 -0.80
CA ALA A 157 6.52 -7.08 -1.48
C ALA A 157 6.09 -5.75 -0.85
N ILE A 158 7.06 -4.89 -0.53
CA ILE A 158 6.81 -3.53 -0.02
C ILE A 158 6.90 -2.58 -1.21
N GLY A 159 5.76 -1.97 -1.55
CA GLY A 159 5.65 -1.09 -2.70
C GLY A 159 6.25 0.29 -2.50
N PRO A 160 6.09 1.18 -3.50
CA PRO A 160 6.58 2.56 -3.42
C PRO A 160 6.00 3.27 -2.19
N CYS A 161 6.90 3.82 -1.38
CA CYS A 161 6.58 4.56 -0.17
C CYS A 161 7.57 5.73 0.01
N ILE A 162 7.42 6.54 1.05
CA ILE A 162 8.38 7.61 1.32
C ILE A 162 9.67 7.02 1.87
N ALA A 163 10.80 7.32 1.21
CA ALA A 163 12.10 6.82 1.65
C ALA A 163 12.64 7.61 2.84
N GLN A 164 13.58 7.01 3.60
CA GLN A 164 14.19 7.61 4.79
C GLN A 164 14.72 9.03 4.53
N ALA A 165 15.44 9.24 3.42
CA ALA A 165 15.98 10.55 3.04
C ALA A 165 14.91 11.66 2.87
N SER A 166 13.66 11.27 2.66
CA SER A 166 12.51 12.15 2.45
C SER A 166 11.57 12.21 3.65
N TYR A 167 11.71 11.32 4.63
CA TYR A 167 10.73 11.14 5.72
C TYR A 167 11.18 11.74 7.05
N GLU A 168 11.28 13.07 7.06
CA GLU A 168 11.59 13.80 8.30
C GLU A 168 10.39 13.76 9.26
N VAL A 169 10.67 13.50 10.53
CA VAL A 169 9.70 13.42 11.63
C VAL A 169 10.23 14.15 12.87
N ASP A 170 9.36 14.60 13.76
CA ASP A 170 9.75 15.32 14.98
C ASP A 170 10.06 14.39 16.16
N ASP A 171 10.57 14.95 17.25
CA ASP A 171 10.81 14.22 18.51
C ASP A 171 9.54 13.57 19.09
N GLY A 172 8.36 14.17 18.82
CA GLY A 172 7.07 13.64 19.26
C GLY A 172 6.76 12.31 18.58
N PHE A 173 6.93 12.22 17.26
CA PHE A 173 6.87 10.98 16.51
C PHE A 173 7.91 9.99 17.03
N ARG A 174 9.15 10.44 17.19
CA ARG A 174 10.25 9.56 17.61
C ARG A 174 9.99 8.89 18.96
N SER A 175 9.40 9.63 19.90
CA SER A 175 9.06 9.15 21.24
C SER A 175 8.02 8.01 21.27
N GLN A 176 7.34 7.74 20.15
CA GLN A 176 6.40 6.62 20.04
C GLN A 176 7.10 5.27 19.81
N PHE A 177 8.39 5.28 19.46
CA PHE A 177 9.15 4.08 19.10
C PHE A 177 10.10 3.68 20.23
N ALA A 178 10.43 2.39 20.30
CA ALA A 178 11.27 1.84 21.35
C ALA A 178 12.77 1.99 21.03
N THR A 179 13.63 1.65 21.98
CA THR A 179 15.09 1.70 21.79
C THR A 179 15.54 0.72 20.70
N GLU A 180 14.87 -0.41 20.56
CA GLU A 180 15.17 -1.44 19.56
C GLU A 180 14.88 -0.94 18.12
N ASP A 181 14.03 0.09 18.00
CA ASP A 181 13.68 0.73 16.73
C ASP A 181 14.69 1.81 16.30
N GLU A 182 15.72 2.12 17.12
CA GLU A 182 16.72 3.17 16.83
C GLU A 182 17.41 2.97 15.48
N GLN A 183 17.57 1.72 15.06
CA GLN A 183 18.17 1.38 13.77
C GLN A 183 17.41 1.92 12.55
N PHE A 184 16.14 2.32 12.70
CA PHE A 184 15.32 2.89 11.63
C PHE A 184 15.32 4.41 11.60
N PHE A 185 16.14 5.05 12.43
CA PHE A 185 16.23 6.50 12.51
C PHE A 185 17.64 7.00 12.21
N GLU A 186 17.71 8.04 11.38
CA GLU A 186 18.91 8.86 11.19
C GLU A 186 18.70 10.26 11.75
N ALA A 187 19.79 10.95 12.05
CA ALA A 187 19.73 12.33 12.52
C ALA A 187 19.16 13.25 11.42
N GLY A 188 18.14 14.03 11.76
CA GLY A 188 17.59 15.09 10.92
C GLY A 188 18.14 16.46 11.30
N LYS A 189 17.39 17.52 10.94
CA LYS A 189 17.64 18.86 11.51
C LYS A 189 17.38 18.85 13.03
N ALA A 190 17.79 19.91 13.74
CA ALA A 190 17.57 20.00 15.19
C ALA A 190 16.10 19.70 15.59
N GLY A 191 15.91 18.77 16.54
CA GLY A 191 14.61 18.31 17.01
C GLY A 191 13.85 17.39 16.04
N HIS A 192 14.53 16.86 15.02
CA HIS A 192 13.94 16.00 13.99
C HIS A 192 14.85 14.81 13.65
N HIS A 193 14.23 13.79 13.05
CA HIS A 193 14.83 12.51 12.66
C HIS A 193 14.37 12.14 11.26
N GLN A 194 15.13 11.30 10.57
CA GLN A 194 14.74 10.69 9.30
C GLN A 194 14.33 9.24 9.55
N PHE A 195 13.07 8.90 9.31
CA PHE A 195 12.52 7.57 9.62
C PHE A 195 12.49 6.66 8.38
N ASP A 196 13.10 5.48 8.49
CA ASP A 196 13.05 4.46 7.44
C ASP A 196 11.79 3.60 7.58
N LEU A 197 10.71 4.04 6.93
CA LEU A 197 9.45 3.32 6.92
C LEU A 197 9.56 1.95 6.22
N GLU A 198 10.32 1.87 5.13
CA GLU A 198 10.45 0.64 4.33
C GLU A 198 11.22 -0.43 5.12
N ALA A 199 12.35 -0.06 5.74
CA ALA A 199 13.11 -0.96 6.59
C ALA A 199 12.33 -1.35 7.85
N TYR A 200 11.59 -0.42 8.47
CA TYR A 200 10.73 -0.74 9.61
C TYR A 200 9.68 -1.79 9.24
N VAL A 201 8.98 -1.60 8.12
CA VAL A 201 7.99 -2.57 7.61
C VAL A 201 8.65 -3.91 7.29
N ALA A 202 9.84 -3.90 6.67
CA ALA A 202 10.58 -5.13 6.39
C ALA A 202 10.94 -5.90 7.66
N ALA A 203 11.37 -5.21 8.72
CA ALA A 203 11.65 -5.83 10.01
C ALA A 203 10.41 -6.46 10.64
N ARG A 204 9.27 -5.76 10.63
CA ARG A 204 7.98 -6.30 11.12
C ARG A 204 7.53 -7.53 10.34
N LEU A 205 7.73 -7.55 9.02
CA LEU A 205 7.44 -8.72 8.18
C LEU A 205 8.34 -9.90 8.57
N ALA A 206 9.63 -9.67 8.82
CA ALA A 206 10.57 -10.70 9.23
C ALA A 206 10.21 -11.26 10.62
N GLU A 207 9.87 -10.39 11.58
CA GLU A 207 9.40 -10.76 12.91
C GLU A 207 8.10 -11.57 12.88
N ALA A 208 7.22 -11.29 11.92
CA ALA A 208 6.00 -12.08 11.65
C ALA A 208 6.29 -13.45 11.00
N GLY A 209 7.55 -13.79 10.73
CA GLY A 209 7.99 -15.11 10.28
C GLY A 209 7.86 -15.34 8.78
N LEU A 210 7.84 -14.29 7.96
CA LEU A 210 7.75 -14.42 6.50
C LEU A 210 9.04 -14.98 5.90
N GLY A 211 8.88 -15.83 4.88
CA GLY A 211 10.00 -16.50 4.21
C GLY A 211 10.70 -15.65 3.15
N THR A 212 10.00 -14.70 2.53
CA THR A 212 10.58 -13.82 1.50
C THR A 212 9.96 -12.44 1.56
N ILE A 213 10.82 -11.42 1.63
CA ILE A 213 10.44 -10.01 1.73
C ILE A 213 11.22 -9.26 0.66
N GLU A 214 10.51 -8.52 -0.19
CA GLU A 214 11.10 -7.70 -1.25
C GLU A 214 10.70 -6.23 -1.08
N PRO A 215 11.57 -5.40 -0.51
CA PRO A 215 11.46 -3.95 -0.60
C PRO A 215 11.79 -3.48 -2.03
N LEU A 216 10.97 -2.60 -2.60
CA LEU A 216 11.21 -2.10 -3.96
C LEU A 216 12.19 -0.92 -4.01
N GLY A 217 12.40 -0.20 -2.90
CA GLY A 217 13.33 0.94 -2.86
C GLY A 217 12.89 2.12 -3.72
N LEU A 218 11.58 2.33 -3.85
CA LEU A 218 11.00 3.36 -4.73
C LEU A 218 10.42 4.52 -3.91
N ASP A 219 11.14 5.64 -3.89
CA ASP A 219 10.72 6.83 -3.14
C ASP A 219 9.60 7.62 -3.86
N THR A 220 8.44 7.65 -3.23
CA THR A 220 7.27 8.40 -3.69
C THR A 220 7.47 9.93 -3.64
N TYR A 221 8.29 10.43 -2.71
CA TYR A 221 8.52 11.86 -2.53
C TYR A 221 9.41 12.43 -3.65
N SER A 222 10.58 11.84 -3.87
CA SER A 222 11.54 12.35 -4.86
C SER A 222 11.13 12.05 -6.32
N ASN A 223 10.40 10.96 -6.57
CA ASN A 223 10.00 10.58 -7.93
C ASN A 223 8.62 11.11 -8.33
N ALA A 224 8.51 12.44 -8.44
CA ALA A 224 7.25 13.15 -8.71
C ALA A 224 6.62 12.85 -10.09
N ALA A 225 7.41 12.37 -11.05
CA ALA A 225 6.94 11.96 -12.37
C ALA A 225 6.16 10.63 -12.33
N SER A 226 6.46 9.77 -11.36
CA SER A 226 5.88 8.44 -11.23
C SER A 226 4.86 8.33 -10.12
N TYR A 227 4.99 9.10 -9.03
CA TYR A 227 4.17 8.91 -7.83
C TYR A 227 3.54 10.20 -7.31
N TYR A 228 2.40 10.04 -6.64
CA TYR A 228 1.88 11.07 -5.76
C TYR A 228 2.58 10.99 -4.40
N SER A 229 2.67 12.11 -3.69
CA SER A 229 3.25 12.18 -2.35
C SER A 229 2.52 13.24 -1.55
N TYR A 230 2.02 12.84 -0.39
CA TYR A 230 1.36 13.74 0.55
C TYR A 230 2.36 14.75 1.14
N ARG A 231 3.55 14.28 1.50
CA ARG A 231 4.65 15.06 2.06
C ARG A 231 5.13 16.11 1.06
N ARG A 232 5.29 15.74 -0.21
CA ARG A 232 5.67 16.69 -1.26
C ARG A 232 4.60 17.75 -1.47
N ALA A 233 3.34 17.35 -1.58
CA ALA A 233 2.22 18.28 -1.70
C ALA A 233 2.19 19.27 -0.52
N THR A 234 2.40 18.78 0.70
CA THR A 234 2.48 19.60 1.93
C THR A 234 3.64 20.60 1.86
N HIS A 235 4.84 20.16 1.48
CA HIS A 235 6.00 21.05 1.37
C HIS A 235 5.83 22.13 0.30
N HIS A 236 5.09 21.83 -0.77
CA HIS A 236 4.79 22.78 -1.84
C HIS A 236 3.56 23.67 -1.57
N GLY A 237 2.83 23.44 -0.48
CA GLY A 237 1.57 24.13 -0.21
C GLY A 237 0.48 23.85 -1.24
N GLU A 238 0.50 22.65 -1.85
CA GLU A 238 -0.54 22.22 -2.78
C GLU A 238 -1.87 22.03 -2.01
N PRO A 239 -3.02 22.44 -2.59
CA PRO A 239 -4.31 22.37 -1.89
C PRO A 239 -4.78 20.93 -1.68
N ASN A 240 -4.31 19.99 -2.50
CA ASN A 240 -4.71 18.60 -2.51
C ASN A 240 -3.60 17.73 -3.12
N TYR A 241 -3.73 16.41 -2.96
CA TYR A 241 -2.78 15.42 -3.47
C TYR A 241 -3.54 14.19 -4.00
N GLY A 242 -3.01 13.59 -5.07
CA GLY A 242 -3.55 12.35 -5.62
C GLY A 242 -3.14 11.16 -4.77
N ARG A 243 -3.79 10.02 -4.99
CA ARG A 243 -3.43 8.75 -4.36
C ARG A 243 -3.24 7.67 -5.40
N GLN A 244 -2.26 6.81 -5.15
CA GLN A 244 -1.85 5.71 -6.01
C GLN A 244 -2.44 4.39 -5.51
N PHE A 245 -2.38 3.33 -6.32
CA PHE A 245 -3.05 2.06 -6.03
C PHE A 245 -2.08 0.88 -6.04
N SER A 246 -2.22 -0.02 -5.07
CA SER A 246 -1.50 -1.30 -5.02
C SER A 246 -2.52 -2.42 -5.00
N LEU A 247 -2.39 -3.34 -5.96
CA LEU A 247 -3.42 -4.33 -6.29
C LEU A 247 -2.84 -5.74 -6.28
N ILE A 248 -3.60 -6.71 -5.77
CA ILE A 248 -3.27 -8.13 -5.83
C ILE A 248 -4.54 -8.99 -5.85
N GLY A 249 -4.55 -10.05 -6.67
CA GLY A 249 -5.72 -10.90 -6.82
C GLY A 249 -5.38 -12.30 -7.32
N LEU A 250 -6.38 -13.16 -7.28
CA LEU A 250 -6.35 -14.51 -7.83
C LEU A 250 -7.25 -14.54 -9.08
N PRO A 251 -6.78 -15.07 -10.22
CA PRO A 251 -7.64 -15.23 -11.40
C PRO A 251 -8.81 -16.18 -11.09
N ALA A 252 -9.96 -15.96 -11.74
CA ALA A 252 -11.17 -16.77 -11.59
C ALA A 252 -11.05 -18.17 -12.20
#